data_AF-A0A524Q127-F1
#
_entry.id   AF-A0A524Q127-F1
#
_cell.length_a   1.000
_cell.length_b   1.000
_cell.length_c   1.000
_cell.angle_alpha   90.00
_cell.angle_beta   90.00
_cell.angle_gamma   90.00
#
_symmetry.space_group_name_H-M   'P 1'
#
loop_
_entity.id
_entity.type
_entity.pdbx_description
1 polymer ?
#
loop_
_entity_poly.entity_id
_entity_poly.type
_entity_poly.pdbx_seq_one_letter_code
_entity_poly.pdbx_strand_id
1 'polypeptide(L)' 'MKIAIEANALSQEKITGVGNVVLHYINELQKIDQENSYYIYSMDGVKHADIVSDNWCEVCFDYGLKRSRINTRERWLR' A
#
# COMPACT_ATOMS: atom_id res chain seq x y z
N MET A 1 18.60 -6.49 -2.51
CA MET A 1 18.53 -5.24 -1.71
C MET A 1 17.18 -5.16 -1.02
N LYS A 2 17.04 -4.36 0.06
CA LYS A 2 15.74 -4.09 0.70
C LYS A 2 15.26 -2.69 0.30
N ILE A 3 14.06 -2.61 -0.29
CA ILE A 3 13.52 -1.36 -0.86
C ILE A 3 12.19 -1.06 -0.18
N ALA A 4 12.04 0.17 0.30
CA ALA A 4 10.79 0.67 0.86
C ALA A 4 10.03 1.50 -0.19
N ILE A 5 8.73 1.23 -0.34
CA ILE A 5 7.83 1.97 -1.24
C ILE A 5 6.73 2.62 -0.40
N GLU A 6 6.65 3.94 -0.42
CA GLU A 6 5.52 4.68 0.17
C GLU A 6 4.36 4.74 -0.84
N ALA A 7 3.34 3.91 -0.63
CA ALA A 7 2.22 3.72 -1.56
C ALA A 7 0.90 4.28 -1.03
N ASN A 8 0.92 5.44 -0.37
CA ASN A 8 -0.29 6.09 0.18
C ASN A 8 -1.38 6.34 -0.88
N ALA A 9 -0.98 6.56 -2.13
CA ALA A 9 -1.89 6.73 -3.25
C ALA A 9 -2.72 5.46 -3.56
N LEU A 10 -2.27 4.28 -3.12
CA LEU A 10 -2.97 3.01 -3.30
C LEU A 10 -3.93 2.65 -2.16
N SER A 11 -4.00 3.45 -1.09
CA SER A 11 -4.96 3.22 0.01
C SER A 11 -6.33 3.88 -0.22
N GLN A 12 -6.47 4.70 -1.27
CA GLN A 12 -7.72 5.37 -1.62
C GLN A 12 -8.73 4.37 -2.18
N GLU A 13 -10.04 4.60 -2.03
CA GLU A 13 -11.06 3.72 -2.62
C GLU A 13 -11.06 3.78 -4.16
N LYS A 14 -10.77 4.95 -4.71
CA LYS A 14 -10.63 5.17 -6.15
C LYS A 14 -9.22 5.64 -6.45
N ILE A 15 -8.50 4.90 -7.28
CA ILE A 15 -7.20 5.32 -7.77
C ILE A 15 -7.36 6.37 -8.87
N THR A 16 -6.50 7.37 -8.83
CA THR A 16 -6.39 8.40 -9.88
C THR A 16 -4.93 8.76 -10.12
N GLY A 17 -4.62 9.29 -11.31
CA GLY A 17 -3.34 9.93 -11.64
C GLY A 17 -2.12 9.18 -11.11
N VAL A 18 -1.52 9.73 -10.04
CA VAL A 18 -0.34 9.17 -9.36
C VAL A 18 -0.55 7.73 -8.89
N GLY A 19 -1.73 7.38 -8.38
CA GLY A 19 -2.00 6.00 -7.94
C GLY A 19 -1.93 4.99 -9.08
N ASN A 20 -2.37 5.35 -10.30
CA ASN A 20 -2.27 4.47 -11.47
C ASN A 20 -0.82 4.23 -11.86
N VAL A 21 0.01 5.27 -11.77
CA VAL A 21 1.44 5.19 -12.08
C VAL A 21 2.15 4.31 -11.05
N VAL A 22 1.89 4.52 -9.76
CA VAL A 22 2.46 3.70 -8.68
C VAL A 22 2.05 2.24 -8.83
N LEU A 23 0.77 1.97 -9.11
CA LEU A 23 0.28 0.62 -9.35
C LEU A 23 0.97 -0.03 -10.55
N HIS A 24 1.10 0.69 -11.67
CA HIS A 24 1.79 0.20 -12.85
C HIS A 24 3.24 -0.16 -12.54
N TYR A 25 3.98 0.69 -11.82
CA TYR A 25 5.36 0.40 -11.43
C TYR A 25 5.47 -0.82 -10.51
N ILE A 26 4.59 -0.97 -9.53
CA ILE A 26 4.59 -2.15 -8.67
C ILE A 26 4.35 -3.41 -9.50
N ASN A 27 3.40 -3.38 -10.44
CA ASN A 27 3.10 -4.53 -11.30
C ASN A 27 4.26 -4.89 -12.22
N GLU A 28 4.95 -3.91 -12.80
CA GLU A 28 6.11 -4.19 -13.66
C GLU A 28 7.33 -4.64 -12.87
N LEU A 29 7.62 -4.02 -11.72
CA LEU A 29 8.71 -4.41 -10.83
C LEU A 29 8.52 -5.85 -10.31
N GLN A 30 7.29 -6.24 -9.96
CA GLN A 30 6.97 -7.61 -9.58
C GLN A 30 7.26 -8.64 -10.68
N LYS A 31 7.31 -8.24 -11.96
CA LYS A 31 7.65 -9.13 -13.09
C LYS A 31 9.15 -9.18 -13.32
N ILE A 32 9.80 -8.02 -13.36
CA ILE A 32 11.18 -7.89 -13.85
C ILE A 32 12.23 -8.04 -12.74
N ASP A 33 11.88 -7.82 -11.48
CA ASP A 33 12.82 -7.83 -10.37
C ASP A 33 12.41 -8.83 -9.29
N GLN A 34 13.04 -10.01 -9.36
CA GLN A 34 12.88 -11.08 -8.37
C GLN A 34 14.02 -11.12 -7.34
N GLU A 35 15.06 -10.30 -7.49
CA GLU A 35 16.26 -10.38 -6.65
C GLU A 35 16.16 -9.49 -5.40
N ASN A 36 15.33 -8.45 -5.47
CA ASN A 36 15.16 -7.49 -4.39
C ASN A 36 13.93 -7.81 -3.53
N SER A 37 14.03 -7.46 -2.24
CA SER A 37 12.91 -7.54 -1.30
C SER A 37 12.27 -6.16 -1.18
N TYR A 38 10.96 -6.11 -1.37
CA TYR A 38 10.16 -4.89 -1.39
C TYR A 38 9.22 -4.83 -0.19
N TYR A 39 9.14 -3.65 0.43
CA TYR A 39 8.27 -3.37 1.57
C TYR A 39 7.35 -2.21 1.23
N ILE A 40 6.06 -2.48 1.05
CA ILE A 40 5.08 -1.48 0.65
C ILE A 40 4.39 -0.92 1.89
N TYR A 41 4.53 0.38 2.11
CA TYR A 41 3.93 1.11 3.20
C TYR A 41 2.67 1.82 2.73
N SER A 42 1.55 1.54 3.40
CA SER A 42 0.24 2.09 3.08
C SER A 42 -0.53 2.43 4.37
N MET A 43 -1.45 3.39 4.33
CA MET A 43 -2.20 3.80 5.53
C MET A 43 -3.31 2.81 5.88
N ASP A 44 -4.05 2.31 4.89
CA ASP A 44 -5.26 1.50 5.06
C ASP A 44 -5.19 0.15 4.35
N GLY A 45 -3.97 -0.31 4.12
CA GLY A 45 -3.72 -1.41 3.24
C GLY A 45 -3.54 -0.95 1.78
N VAL A 46 -2.93 -1.81 0.98
CA VAL A 46 -2.80 -1.69 -0.47
C VAL A 46 -4.04 -2.32 -1.07
N LYS A 47 -4.98 -1.49 -1.57
CA LYS A 47 -6.28 -1.98 -2.03
C LYS A 47 -6.32 -2.44 -3.48
N HIS A 48 -5.36 -1.99 -4.28
CA HIS A 48 -5.44 -2.09 -5.75
C HIS A 48 -4.27 -2.85 -6.38
N ALA A 49 -3.29 -3.29 -5.60
CA ALA A 49 -2.18 -4.08 -6.09
C ALA A 49 -2.25 -5.49 -5.50
N ASP A 50 -2.22 -6.49 -6.37
CA ASP A 50 -2.09 -7.88 -5.97
C ASP A 50 -0.60 -8.17 -5.75
N ILE A 51 -0.25 -8.62 -4.54
CA ILE A 51 1.11 -9.00 -4.18
C ILE A 51 1.25 -10.50 -4.44
N VAL A 52 2.04 -10.85 -5.46
CA VAL A 52 2.14 -12.23 -5.99
C VAL A 52 3.45 -12.93 -5.66
N SER A 53 4.47 -12.22 -5.17
CA SER A 53 5.82 -12.76 -4.93
C SER A 53 6.21 -12.70 -3.45
N ASP A 54 6.89 -13.74 -2.95
CA ASP A 54 7.35 -13.85 -1.56
C ASP A 54 8.34 -12.75 -1.16
N ASN A 55 8.99 -12.14 -2.16
CA ASN A 55 9.92 -11.02 -1.94
C ASN A 55 9.21 -9.68 -1.73
N TRP A 56 7.87 -9.66 -1.80
CA TRP A 56 7.06 -8.47 -1.62
C TRP A 56 6.24 -8.60 -0.34
N CYS A 57 6.40 -7.62 0.54
CA CYS A 57 5.73 -7.58 1.82
C CYS A 57 4.96 -6.28 1.95
N GLU A 58 3.68 -6.38 2.25
CA GLU A 58 2.90 -5.24 2.69
C GLU A 58 3.16 -4.97 4.16
N VAL A 59 3.57 -3.73 4.47
CA VAL A 59 3.77 -3.26 5.84
C VAL A 59 2.59 -2.38 6.23
N CYS A 60 1.70 -2.94 7.05
CA CYS A 60 0.60 -2.19 7.63
C CYS A 60 1.13 -1.25 8.72
N PHE A 61 1.18 0.05 8.41
CA PHE A 61 1.65 1.05 9.37
C PHE A 61 0.54 1.41 10.37
N ASP A 62 0.55 0.81 11.57
CA ASP A 62 -0.36 1.14 12.67
C ASP A 62 0.20 2.29 13.50
N TYR A 63 -0.19 3.52 13.15
CA TYR A 63 0.16 4.73 13.91
C TYR A 63 -1.03 5.19 14.76
N GLY A 64 -0.77 5.90 15.87
CA GLY A 64 -1.81 6.35 16.79
C GLY A 64 -2.96 7.14 16.12
N LEU A 65 -2.70 7.92 15.05
CA LEU A 65 -3.81 8.58 14.35
C LEU A 65 -4.61 7.64 13.44
N LYS A 66 -4.09 6.49 12.99
CA LYS A 66 -4.91 5.46 12.30
C LYS A 66 -6.03 4.99 13.23
N ARG A 67 -5.69 4.67 14.49
CA ARG A 67 -6.68 4.33 15.52
C ARG A 67 -7.66 5.46 15.76
N SER A 68 -7.19 6.70 15.92
CA SER A 68 -8.09 7.85 16.12
C SER A 68 -9.04 8.06 14.93
N ARG A 69 -8.57 7.91 13.70
CA ARG A 69 -9.38 8.07 12.48
C ARG A 69 -10.42 6.96 12.35
N ILE A 70 -10.05 5.70 12.59
CA ILE A 70 -10.98 4.56 12.58
C ILE A 70 -12.05 4.76 13.66
N ASN A 71 -11.65 5.06 14.90
CA ASN A 71 -12.59 5.31 16.00
C ASN A 71 -13.56 6.46 15.70
N THR A 72 -13.08 7.53 15.06
CA THR A 72 -13.92 8.67 14.68
C THR A 72 -14.94 8.25 13.63
N ARG A 73 -14.50 7.54 12.58
CA ARG A 73 -15.39 7.04 11.53
C ARG A 73 -16.46 6.10 12.10
N GLU A 74 -16.10 5.16 12.96
CA GLU A 74 -17.05 4.22 13.57
C GLU A 74 -18.10 4.92 14.44
N ARG A 75 -17.71 5.97 15.19
CA ARG A 75 -18.65 6.78 15.96
C ARG A 75 -19.62 7.56 15.07
N TRP A 76 -19.16 8.01 13.90
CA TRP A 76 -19.98 8.76 12.94
C TRP A 76 -20.97 7.88 12.16
N LEU A 77 -20.68 6.59 12.01
CA LEU A 77 -21.52 5.64 11.27
C LEU A 77 -22.54 4.89 12.16
N ARG A 78 -22.52 5.12 13.48
CA ARG A 78 -23.54 4.66 14.43
C ARG A 78 -24.59 5.73 14.65
#